data_AF-A0A6G9XJ97-F1
#
_entry.id   AF-A0A6G9XJ97-F1
#
_cell.length_a   1.000
_cell.length_b   1.000
_cell.length_c   1.000
_cell.angle_alpha   90.00
_cell.angle_beta   90.00
_cell.angle_gamma   90.00
#
_symmetry.space_group_name_H-M   'P 1'
#
loop_
_entity.id
_entity.type
_entity.pdbx_description
1 polymer ?
#
loop_
_entity_poly.entity_id
_entity_poly.type
_entity_poly.pdbx_seq_one_letter_code
_entity_poly.pdbx_strand_id
1 'polypeptide(L)'
;MSRKRTTTQKGLGWAHQQRRRALLETLRDGEMCGWCGLPMYRVQALAADHSHARAHGGKVADRLLHDVCNKERGDGSRDHLRPAVTRAHGGHAANALDWG
;
A
#
# COMPACT_ATOMS: atom_id res chain seq x y z
N MET A 1 -21.73 -25.63 -7.94
CA MET A 1 -21.52 -24.29 -7.33
C MET A 1 -20.16 -24.27 -6.64
N SER A 2 -19.25 -23.35 -7.01
CA SER A 2 -17.93 -23.27 -6.35
C SER A 2 -18.08 -22.74 -4.92
N ARG A 3 -17.51 -23.44 -3.92
CA ARG A 3 -17.50 -22.97 -2.52
C ARG A 3 -16.76 -21.63 -2.44
N LYS A 4 -17.39 -20.59 -1.86
CA LYS A 4 -16.74 -19.30 -1.60
C LYS A 4 -15.62 -19.52 -0.59
N ARG A 5 -14.40 -19.06 -0.92
CA ARG A 5 -13.25 -19.11 0.01
C ARG A 5 -13.51 -18.27 1.26
N THR A 6 -13.16 -18.79 2.43
CA THR A 6 -13.19 -18.05 3.71
C THR A 6 -12.16 -16.92 3.73
N THR A 7 -12.29 -15.96 4.65
CA THR A 7 -11.34 -14.84 4.81
C THR A 7 -9.92 -15.34 5.08
N THR A 8 -9.78 -16.42 5.87
CA THR A 8 -8.50 -17.10 6.10
C THR A 8 -7.95 -17.74 4.81
N GLN A 9 -8.78 -18.44 4.04
CA GLN A 9 -8.39 -19.02 2.74
C GLN A 9 -8.05 -17.97 1.67
N LYS A 10 -8.47 -16.71 1.87
CA LYS A 10 -8.11 -15.56 1.04
C LYS A 10 -6.81 -14.88 1.52
N GLY A 11 -6.20 -15.35 2.62
CA GLY A 11 -5.03 -14.73 3.24
C GLY A 11 -5.33 -13.43 4.00
N LEU A 12 -6.60 -13.20 4.37
CA LEU A 12 -7.07 -11.98 5.05
C LEU A 12 -7.55 -12.25 6.49
N GLY A 13 -7.24 -13.43 7.03
CA GLY A 13 -7.67 -13.87 8.36
C GLY A 13 -6.99 -13.13 9.52
N TRP A 14 -7.13 -13.67 10.73
CA TRP A 14 -6.65 -13.04 11.97
C TRP A 14 -5.16 -12.67 11.95
N ALA A 15 -4.30 -13.52 11.36
CA ALA A 15 -2.87 -13.22 11.21
C ALA A 15 -2.61 -11.96 10.36
N HIS A 16 -3.36 -11.79 9.26
CA HIS A 16 -3.26 -10.60 8.42
C HIS A 16 -3.73 -9.35 9.16
N GLN A 17 -4.81 -9.45 9.94
CA GLN A 17 -5.35 -8.32 10.70
C GLN A 17 -4.37 -7.83 11.78
N GLN A 18 -3.73 -8.75 12.51
CA GLN A 18 -2.67 -8.40 13.46
C GLN A 18 -1.46 -7.79 12.77
N ARG A 19 -1.04 -8.34 11.63
CA ARG A 19 0.08 -7.79 10.88
C ARG A 19 -0.21 -6.37 10.42
N ARG A 20 -1.42 -6.11 9.92
CA ARG A 20 -1.87 -4.75 9.58
C ARG A 20 -1.83 -3.82 10.79
N ARG A 21 -2.31 -4.29 11.95
CA ARG A 21 -2.27 -3.51 13.19
C ARG A 21 -0.84 -3.15 13.57
N ALA A 22 0.07 -4.11 13.59
CA ALA A 22 1.48 -3.88 13.90
C ALA A 22 2.12 -2.88 12.93
N LEU A 23 1.83 -2.98 11.62
CA LEU A 23 2.32 -2.02 10.62
C LEU A 23 1.81 -0.59 10.89
N LEU A 24 0.55 -0.44 11.32
CA LEU A 24 -0.01 0.87 11.67
C LEU A 24 0.58 1.44 12.96
N GLU A 25 0.87 0.58 13.93
CA GLU A 25 1.53 0.98 15.19
C GLU A 25 2.97 1.45 14.93
N THR A 26 3.69 0.82 13.99
CA THR A 26 5.07 1.22 13.66
C THR A 26 5.17 2.33 12.62
N LEU A 27 4.07 2.66 11.92
CA LEU A 27 4.03 3.74 10.95
C LEU A 27 4.50 5.03 11.61
N ARG A 28 5.44 5.73 10.99
CA ARG A 28 5.74 7.13 11.32
C ARG A 28 4.98 8.03 10.35
N ASP A 29 4.24 9.00 10.88
CA ASP A 29 3.55 9.97 10.04
C ASP A 29 4.56 10.69 9.14
N GLY A 30 4.25 10.77 7.85
CA GLY A 30 5.18 11.25 6.83
C GLY A 30 6.02 10.15 6.16
N GLU A 31 5.90 8.87 6.54
CA GLU A 31 6.57 7.77 5.84
C GLU A 31 6.06 7.64 4.39
N MET A 32 6.97 7.44 3.44
CA MET A 32 6.63 7.47 2.01
C MET A 32 5.86 6.22 1.57
N CYS A 33 4.76 6.42 0.85
CA CYS A 33 4.03 5.35 0.19
C CYS A 33 4.86 4.79 -0.98
N GLY A 34 5.20 3.50 -0.94
CA GLY A 34 6.05 2.85 -1.96
C GLY A 34 5.46 2.76 -3.38
N TRP A 35 4.18 3.13 -3.55
CA TRP A 35 3.49 3.19 -4.85
C TRP A 35 3.47 4.60 -5.44
N CYS A 36 2.90 5.58 -4.72
CA CYS A 36 2.73 6.94 -5.23
C CYS A 36 3.85 7.90 -4.85
N GLY A 37 4.68 7.56 -3.85
CA GLY A 37 5.76 8.41 -3.35
C GLY A 37 5.32 9.55 -2.44
N LEU A 38 4.04 9.61 -2.07
CA LEU A 38 3.50 10.63 -1.16
C LEU A 38 3.57 10.19 0.31
N PRO A 39 3.64 11.13 1.27
CA PRO A 39 3.59 10.80 2.69
C PRO A 39 2.29 10.10 3.09
N MET A 40 2.43 9.09 3.94
CA MET A 40 1.35 8.40 4.62
C MET A 40 1.16 8.97 6.02
N TYR A 41 -0.10 9.14 6.41
CA TYR A 41 -0.48 9.57 7.76
C TYR A 41 -1.50 8.60 8.35
N ARG A 42 -1.45 8.38 9.67
CA ARG A 42 -2.36 7.45 10.39
C ARG A 42 -3.84 7.78 10.22
N VAL A 43 -4.16 9.06 9.99
CA VAL A 43 -5.53 9.53 9.74
C VAL A 43 -6.07 9.13 8.36
N GLN A 44 -5.20 8.68 7.45
CA GLN A 44 -5.59 8.26 6.12
C GLN A 44 -6.01 6.78 6.09
N ALA A 45 -6.76 6.41 5.06
CA ALA A 45 -7.04 5.01 4.78
C ALA A 45 -5.77 4.33 4.23
N LEU A 46 -5.15 3.47 5.05
CA LEU A 46 -3.97 2.68 4.69
C LEU A 46 -4.28 1.18 4.62
N ALA A 47 -3.73 0.52 3.62
CA ALA A 47 -3.84 -0.91 3.37
C ALA A 47 -2.51 -1.62 3.65
N ALA A 48 -2.59 -2.83 4.22
CA ALA A 48 -1.44 -3.70 4.41
C ALA A 48 -1.15 -4.46 3.10
N ASP A 49 -0.18 -3.95 2.34
CA ASP A 49 0.22 -4.51 1.06
C ASP A 49 1.22 -5.65 1.24
N HIS A 50 1.26 -6.54 0.25
CA HIS A 50 2.25 -7.60 0.18
C HIS A 50 3.24 -7.26 -0.94
N SER A 51 4.50 -6.97 -0.59
CA SER A 51 5.53 -6.70 -1.60
C SER A 51 5.62 -7.85 -2.61
N HIS A 52 5.66 -9.10 -2.13
CA HIS A 52 5.38 -10.27 -2.95
C HIS A 52 3.87 -10.53 -2.94
N ALA A 53 3.18 -10.24 -4.04
CA ALA A 53 1.71 -10.26 -4.06
C ALA A 53 1.12 -11.65 -3.81
N ARG A 54 -0.08 -11.69 -3.20
CA ARG A 54 -0.80 -12.95 -2.90
C ARG A 54 -1.08 -13.79 -4.14
N ALA A 55 -1.33 -13.15 -5.29
CA ALA A 55 -1.55 -13.85 -6.57
C ALA A 55 -0.30 -14.64 -7.02
N HIS A 56 0.89 -14.27 -6.53
CA HIS A 56 2.16 -14.90 -6.87
C HIS A 56 2.72 -15.77 -5.73
N GLY A 57 1.95 -16.00 -4.66
CA GLY A 57 2.37 -16.84 -3.52
C GLY A 57 2.71 -16.08 -2.23
N GLY A 58 2.57 -14.75 -2.23
CA GLY A 58 2.72 -13.90 -1.05
C GLY A 58 1.84 -14.31 0.12
N LYS A 59 2.44 -14.40 1.32
CA LYS A 59 1.73 -14.77 2.56
C LYS A 59 1.77 -13.70 3.64
N VAL A 60 2.68 -12.73 3.52
CA VAL A 60 2.96 -11.74 4.54
C VAL A 60 2.73 -10.36 3.95
N ALA A 61 1.88 -9.57 4.62
CA ALA A 61 1.82 -8.14 4.40
C ALA A 61 3.00 -7.49 5.15
N ASP A 62 3.86 -6.80 4.43
CA ASP A 62 5.14 -6.30 4.93
C ASP A 62 5.28 -4.79 4.85
N ARG A 63 4.32 -4.09 4.24
CA ARG A 63 4.31 -2.63 4.13
C ARG A 63 2.91 -2.04 4.13
N LEU A 64 2.84 -0.74 4.36
CA LEU A 64 1.63 0.05 4.14
C LEU A 64 1.69 0.75 2.79
N LEU A 65 0.52 0.90 2.18
CA LEU A 65 0.25 1.82 1.08
C LEU A 65 -1.04 2.57 1.38
N HIS A 66 -1.26 3.73 0.74
CA HIS A 66 -2.61 4.29 0.67
C HIS A 66 -3.57 3.25 0.08
N ASP A 67 -4.81 3.20 0.58
CA ASP A 67 -5.79 2.19 0.17
C ASP A 67 -6.04 2.22 -1.36
N VAL A 68 -6.13 3.41 -1.95
CA VAL A 68 -6.27 3.59 -3.41
C VAL A 68 -5.03 3.06 -4.15
N CYS A 69 -3.83 3.40 -3.68
CA CYS A 69 -2.59 2.93 -4.27
C CYS A 69 -2.45 1.41 -4.24
N ASN A 70 -2.85 0.76 -3.14
CA ASN A 70 -2.87 -0.69 -3.03
C ASN A 70 -3.82 -1.34 -4.06
N LYS A 71 -4.97 -0.71 -4.32
CA LYS A 71 -5.93 -1.17 -5.35
C LYS A 71 -5.38 -0.97 -6.76
N GLU A 72 -4.75 0.17 -7.04
CA GLU A 72 -4.12 0.46 -8.33
C GLU A 72 -2.99 -0.51 -8.66
N ARG A 73 -2.17 -0.83 -7.66
CA ARG A 73 -1.09 -1.82 -7.75
C ARG A 73 -1.56 -3.19 -8.20
N GLY A 74 -2.70 -3.64 -7.69
CA GLY A 74 -3.28 -4.95 -8.01
C GLY A 74 -2.39 -6.08 -7.49
N ASP A 75 -1.94 -6.95 -8.40
CA ASP A 75 -1.05 -8.08 -8.10
C ASP A 75 0.44 -7.74 -8.20
N GLY A 76 0.79 -6.47 -8.38
CA GLY A 76 2.18 -6.02 -8.54
C GLY A 76 2.69 -6.10 -9.98
N SER A 77 1.93 -6.64 -10.94
CA SER A 77 2.28 -6.59 -12.37
C SER A 77 2.47 -5.15 -12.88
N ARG A 78 1.85 -4.17 -12.21
CA ARG A 78 1.89 -2.74 -12.51
C ARG A 78 3.00 -1.99 -11.76
N ASP A 79 3.90 -2.67 -11.06
CA ASP A 79 4.96 -2.01 -10.28
C ASP A 79 5.85 -1.09 -11.12
N HIS A 80 5.96 -1.35 -12.43
CA HIS A 80 6.67 -0.50 -13.40
C HIS A 80 5.91 0.79 -13.76
N LEU A 81 4.60 0.84 -13.52
CA LEU A 81 3.73 2.00 -13.78
C LEU A 81 3.57 2.89 -12.55
N ARG A 82 4.19 2.53 -11.42
CA ARG A 82 3.94 3.20 -10.14
C ARG A 82 4.24 4.71 -10.24
N PRO A 83 3.36 5.58 -9.73
CA PRO A 83 3.60 7.02 -9.79
C PRO A 83 4.91 7.44 -9.12
N ALA A 84 5.39 6.74 -8.09
CA ALA A 84 6.69 7.03 -7.47
C ALA A 84 7.88 6.93 -8.45
N VAL A 85 7.78 6.09 -9.48
CA VAL A 85 8.82 5.93 -10.51
C VAL A 85 8.56 6.90 -11.67
N THR A 86 7.31 7.03 -12.11
CA THR A 86 6.97 7.83 -13.29
C THR A 86 6.87 9.33 -13.01
N ARG A 87 6.45 9.73 -11.80
CA ARG A 87 6.42 11.14 -11.33
C ARG A 87 7.74 11.63 -10.76
N ALA A 88 8.75 10.78 -10.61
CA ALA A 88 10.10 11.24 -10.28
C ALA A 88 10.67 12.20 -11.34
N HIS A 89 10.04 12.32 -12.52
CA HIS A 89 10.35 13.31 -13.55
C HIS A 89 9.48 14.59 -13.53
N GLY A 90 8.61 14.77 -12.54
CA GLY A 90 7.78 15.98 -12.40
C GLY A 90 7.22 16.09 -10.99
N GLY A 91 7.95 16.80 -10.12
CA GLY A 91 7.63 16.96 -8.71
C GLY A 91 6.19 17.40 -8.44
N HIS A 92 5.65 16.98 -7.29
CA HIS A 92 4.34 17.43 -6.83
C HIS A 92 4.38 18.92 -6.42
N ALA A 93 3.45 19.71 -6.94
CA ALA A 93 3.27 21.14 -6.65
C ALA A 93 2.82 21.48 -5.21
N ALA A 94 2.91 20.55 -4.26
CA ALA A 94 2.46 20.77 -2.89
C ALA A 94 3.39 21.71 -2.08
N ASN A 95 4.58 22.04 -2.61
CA ASN A 95 5.49 23.03 -2.05
C ASN A 95 5.64 24.29 -2.93
N ALA A 96 4.80 24.48 -3.95
CA ALA A 96 4.84 25.67 -4.82
C ALA A 96 4.04 26.85 -4.23
N LEU A 97 4.06 27.02 -2.90
CA LEU A 97 3.62 28.27 -2.29
C LEU A 97 4.82 29.22 -2.31
N ASP A 98 4.92 29.94 -3.42
CA ASP A 98 5.72 31.14 -3.57
C ASP A 98 5.19 32.20 -2.58
N TRP A 99 5.99 32.54 -1.58
CA TRP A 99 5.75 33.69 -0.68
C TRP A 99 6.66 34.85 -1.11
N GLY A 100 6.42 35.36 -2.31
CA GLY A 100 7.04 36.58 -2.86
C GLY A 100 6.04 37.73 -2.93
#